data_AF-A0A3C0UA56-F1
#
_entry.id   AF-A0A3C0UA56-F1
#
_cell.length_a   1.000
_cell.length_b   1.000
_cell.length_c   1.000
_cell.angle_alpha   90.00
_cell.angle_beta   90.00
_cell.angle_gamma   90.00
#
_symmetry.space_group_name_H-M   'P 1'
#
loop_
_entity.id
_entity.type
_entity.pdbx_description
1 polymer ?
#
loop_
_entity_poly.entity_id
_entity_poly.type
_entity_poly.pdbx_seq_one_letter_code
_entity_poly.pdbx_strand_id
1 'polypeptide(L)'
;ASGTAFDIPVYISPIAVVFNLNGVSGKGKTLNMDAETIAKIFDGKITKWNDDAIKKQNPKVDLPDLDITVVHRSDKSGTTKNFLSYVKDAAGDAWSYEVGENWPNEVGQGAKGTSGVISTVQQADGTIGYADASQAGELGTVAVKVGNDYVPFSSEAAAKVVDASPLDDSAKGDNRVVIKLDHNTTEKGAYPIVLVSYDVACPAYKDANTAKFVKSWLTYVTSDEGQQTAASAAGSAPMSSSLRQKVTKSIEAIKTK
;
A
#
# COMPACT_ATOMS: atom_id res chain seq x y z
N ALA A 1 -10.21 2.27 30.15
CA ALA A 1 -11.17 2.06 29.05
C ALA A 1 -12.04 0.84 29.33
N SER A 2 -13.15 0.65 28.62
CA SER A 2 -13.93 -0.61 28.64
C SER A 2 -14.59 -0.85 27.29
N GLY A 3 -14.99 -2.09 27.02
CA GLY A 3 -15.56 -2.50 25.74
C GLY A 3 -14.48 -2.90 24.74
N THR A 4 -14.90 -3.50 23.63
CA THR A 4 -13.99 -3.89 22.54
C THR A 4 -13.53 -2.63 21.82
N ALA A 5 -12.21 -2.43 21.71
CA ALA A 5 -11.67 -1.33 20.92
C ALA A 5 -12.05 -1.50 19.44
N PHE A 6 -12.14 -0.40 18.71
CA PHE A 6 -12.54 -0.41 17.32
C PHE A 6 -11.54 0.36 16.45
N ASP A 7 -11.39 -0.14 15.23
CA ASP A 7 -10.48 0.38 14.22
C ASP A 7 -11.13 1.51 13.44
N ILE A 8 -10.36 2.58 13.22
CA ILE A 8 -10.75 3.76 12.48
C ILE A 8 -9.68 3.99 11.40
N PRO A 9 -9.99 3.92 10.09
CA PRO A 9 -9.03 4.25 9.08
C PRO A 9 -8.69 5.73 9.19
N VAL A 10 -7.41 6.07 9.17
CA VAL A 10 -6.93 7.46 9.32
C VAL A 10 -5.95 7.87 8.25
N TYR A 11 -5.29 6.92 7.60
CA TYR A 11 -4.26 7.18 6.59
C TYR A 11 -4.28 6.13 5.49
N ILE A 12 -4.22 6.58 4.25
CA ILE A 12 -4.18 5.74 3.06
C ILE A 12 -2.90 6.09 2.32
N SER A 13 -2.12 5.08 1.95
CA SER A 13 -0.91 5.29 1.14
C SER A 13 -0.75 4.21 0.08
N PRO A 14 -0.47 4.58 -1.18
CA PRO A 14 -0.04 3.60 -2.16
C PRO A 14 1.33 3.03 -1.78
N ILE A 15 1.50 1.73 -2.04
CA ILE A 15 2.81 1.08 -1.98
C ILE A 15 3.33 1.00 -3.41
N ALA A 16 4.38 1.77 -3.71
CA ALA A 16 5.03 1.71 -5.00
C ALA A 16 5.93 0.47 -5.10
N VAL A 17 5.85 -0.26 -6.21
CA VAL A 17 6.91 -1.17 -6.63
C VAL A 17 7.94 -0.33 -7.38
N VAL A 18 9.07 -0.10 -6.76
CA VAL A 18 10.15 0.78 -7.25
C VAL A 18 11.24 -0.05 -7.90
N PHE A 19 11.92 0.51 -8.90
CA PHE A 19 13.07 -0.13 -9.52
C PHE A 19 14.15 0.88 -9.90
N ASN A 20 15.38 0.38 -10.00
CA ASN A 20 16.51 1.11 -10.54
C ASN A 20 17.11 0.33 -11.70
N LEU A 21 17.09 0.96 -12.88
CA LEU A 21 17.49 0.38 -14.15
C LEU A 21 18.02 1.51 -15.03
N ASN A 22 19.32 1.53 -15.28
CA ASN A 22 19.97 2.61 -16.01
C ASN A 22 19.36 2.79 -17.40
N GLY A 23 19.07 4.03 -17.78
CA GLY A 23 18.44 4.37 -19.06
C GLY A 23 16.92 4.11 -19.14
N VAL A 24 16.34 3.42 -18.15
CA VAL A 24 14.89 3.13 -18.09
C VAL A 24 14.21 3.85 -16.91
N SER A 25 14.87 3.87 -15.76
CA SER A 25 14.36 4.47 -14.52
C SER A 25 14.44 6.00 -14.52
N GLY A 26 13.58 6.61 -13.70
CA GLY A 26 13.55 8.05 -13.49
C GLY A 26 12.20 8.48 -12.94
N LYS A 27 12.12 9.70 -12.39
CA LYS A 27 10.88 10.24 -11.87
C LYS A 27 9.76 10.23 -12.91
N GLY A 28 8.64 9.62 -12.55
CA GLY A 28 7.47 9.49 -13.43
C GLY A 28 7.67 8.50 -14.58
N LYS A 29 8.79 7.78 -14.65
CA LYS A 29 8.99 6.67 -15.57
C LYS A 29 8.38 5.41 -15.00
N THR A 30 7.73 4.65 -15.87
CA THR A 30 7.06 3.43 -15.47
C THR A 30 7.39 2.25 -16.37
N LEU A 31 7.37 1.07 -15.75
CA LEU A 31 7.22 -0.20 -16.45
C LEU A 31 5.84 -0.78 -16.13
N ASN A 32 5.20 -1.36 -17.12
CA ASN A 32 3.94 -2.05 -16.97
C ASN A 32 4.20 -3.48 -16.48
N MET A 33 3.54 -3.89 -15.39
CA MET A 33 3.54 -5.29 -14.95
C MET A 33 2.18 -5.67 -14.37
N ASP A 34 1.77 -6.91 -14.59
CA ASP A 34 0.67 -7.53 -13.88
C ASP A 34 1.13 -8.18 -12.56
N ALA A 35 0.15 -8.57 -11.74
CA ALA A 35 0.40 -9.16 -10.44
C ALA A 35 1.22 -10.46 -10.53
N GLU A 36 0.97 -11.28 -11.56
CA GLU A 36 1.71 -12.53 -11.79
C GLU A 36 3.20 -12.28 -12.06
N THR A 37 3.52 -11.29 -12.90
CA THR A 37 4.90 -10.91 -13.19
C THR A 37 5.60 -10.36 -11.95
N ILE A 38 4.92 -9.49 -11.20
CA ILE A 38 5.44 -8.96 -9.92
C ILE A 38 5.71 -10.13 -8.95
N ALA A 39 4.74 -11.01 -8.73
CA ALA A 39 4.90 -12.16 -7.83
C ALA A 39 6.08 -13.05 -8.23
N LYS A 40 6.21 -13.37 -9.52
CA LYS A 40 7.32 -14.20 -10.03
C LYS A 40 8.68 -13.54 -9.88
N ILE A 41 8.79 -12.21 -9.98
CA ILE A 41 10.03 -11.48 -9.69
C ILE A 41 10.39 -11.63 -8.21
N PHE A 42 9.44 -11.36 -7.31
CA PHE A 42 9.68 -11.43 -5.86
C PHE A 42 9.81 -12.86 -5.31
N ASP A 43 9.42 -13.88 -6.09
CA ASP A 43 9.66 -15.31 -5.85
C ASP A 43 10.94 -15.83 -6.57
N GLY A 44 11.69 -14.96 -7.23
CA GLY A 44 12.94 -15.34 -7.90
C GLY A 44 12.76 -16.28 -9.10
N LYS A 45 11.54 -16.40 -9.64
CA LYS A 45 11.22 -17.17 -10.85
C LYS A 45 11.49 -16.39 -12.13
N ILE A 46 11.32 -15.06 -12.08
CA ILE A 46 11.81 -14.14 -13.11
C ILE A 46 13.07 -13.48 -12.56
N THR A 47 14.21 -13.78 -13.18
CA THR A 47 15.53 -13.38 -12.67
C THR A 47 16.23 -12.34 -13.53
N LYS A 48 15.68 -11.98 -14.69
CA LYS A 48 16.27 -11.01 -15.63
C LYS A 48 15.26 -9.97 -16.09
N TRP A 49 15.73 -8.74 -16.31
CA TRP A 49 14.90 -7.61 -16.75
C TRP A 49 14.35 -7.77 -18.18
N ASN A 50 15.06 -8.47 -19.05
CA ASN A 50 14.62 -8.76 -20.41
C ASN A 50 13.79 -10.06 -20.52
N ASP A 51 13.25 -10.58 -19.41
CA ASP A 51 12.34 -11.72 -19.43
C ASP A 51 11.11 -11.45 -20.33
N ASP A 52 10.62 -12.50 -21.00
CA ASP A 52 9.51 -12.39 -21.94
C ASP A 52 8.21 -11.88 -21.28
N ALA A 53 7.98 -12.22 -20.01
CA ALA A 53 6.82 -11.73 -19.26
C ALA A 53 6.86 -10.20 -19.08
N ILE A 54 8.05 -9.63 -18.85
CA ILE A 54 8.23 -8.18 -18.71
C ILE A 54 8.20 -7.51 -20.09
N LYS A 55 8.94 -8.03 -21.08
CA LYS A 55 9.00 -7.47 -22.45
C LYS A 55 7.63 -7.41 -23.11
N LYS A 56 6.82 -8.45 -22.98
CA LYS A 56 5.47 -8.50 -23.60
C LYS A 56 4.56 -7.36 -23.13
N GLN A 57 4.74 -6.88 -21.91
CA GLN A 57 3.97 -5.78 -21.32
C GLN A 57 4.60 -4.41 -21.63
N ASN A 58 5.85 -4.38 -22.08
CA ASN A 58 6.66 -3.19 -22.33
C ASN A 58 7.34 -3.21 -23.72
N PRO A 59 6.61 -3.43 -24.84
CA PRO A 59 7.22 -3.67 -26.16
C PRO A 59 7.96 -2.48 -26.77
N LYS A 60 7.87 -1.30 -26.13
CA LYS A 60 8.53 -0.05 -26.56
C LYS A 60 9.72 0.34 -25.67
N VAL A 61 10.07 -0.50 -24.71
CA VAL A 61 11.18 -0.26 -23.79
C VAL A 61 12.29 -1.26 -24.10
N ASP A 62 13.49 -0.76 -24.34
CA ASP A 62 14.67 -1.58 -24.52
C ASP A 62 15.15 -2.08 -23.15
N LEU A 63 14.67 -3.28 -22.78
CA LEU A 63 15.00 -3.91 -21.51
C LEU A 63 16.37 -4.60 -21.58
N PRO A 64 17.30 -4.34 -20.64
CA PRO A 64 18.64 -4.90 -20.67
C PRO A 64 18.65 -6.37 -20.25
N ASP A 65 19.62 -7.13 -20.78
CA ASP A 65 19.99 -8.44 -20.23
C ASP A 65 20.77 -8.25 -18.93
N LEU A 66 20.03 -7.93 -17.87
CA LEU A 66 20.55 -7.65 -16.53
C LEU A 66 19.77 -8.47 -15.51
N ASP A 67 20.50 -9.03 -14.54
CA ASP A 67 19.89 -9.79 -13.46
C ASP A 67 19.08 -8.87 -12.54
N ILE A 68 17.96 -9.39 -12.03
CA ILE A 68 17.09 -8.69 -11.10
C ILE A 68 17.58 -8.95 -9.68
N THR A 69 17.79 -7.88 -8.91
CA THR A 69 18.03 -7.96 -7.47
C THR A 69 16.81 -7.46 -6.71
N VAL A 70 16.07 -8.38 -6.09
CA VAL A 70 14.94 -8.03 -5.22
C VAL A 70 15.45 -7.40 -3.92
N VAL A 71 14.78 -6.34 -3.47
CA VAL A 71 15.01 -5.69 -2.18
C VAL A 71 13.71 -5.70 -1.40
N HIS A 72 13.75 -6.26 -0.20
CA HIS A 72 12.58 -6.41 0.67
C HIS A 72 12.88 -5.86 2.08
N ARG A 73 11.84 -5.74 2.91
CA ARG A 73 12.03 -5.38 4.31
C ARG A 73 12.69 -6.52 5.08
N SER A 74 13.69 -6.22 5.91
CA SER A 74 14.31 -7.17 6.84
C SER A 74 13.64 -7.21 8.21
N ASP A 75 12.81 -6.21 8.52
CA ASP A 75 12.07 -6.08 9.77
C ASP A 75 10.55 -6.24 9.55
N LYS A 76 9.83 -6.58 10.64
CA LYS A 76 8.36 -6.65 10.63
C LYS A 76 7.76 -5.37 10.07
N SER A 77 6.90 -5.51 9.08
CA SER A 77 6.40 -4.37 8.32
C SER A 77 4.96 -4.54 7.86
N GLY A 78 4.13 -3.53 8.15
CA GLY A 78 2.81 -3.38 7.54
C GLY A 78 2.88 -3.19 6.02
N THR A 79 3.93 -2.53 5.50
CA THR A 79 4.15 -2.41 4.05
C THR A 79 4.38 -3.78 3.43
N THR A 80 5.18 -4.65 4.06
CA THR A 80 5.35 -6.05 3.61
C THR A 80 4.03 -6.77 3.63
N LYS A 81 3.27 -6.68 4.74
CA LYS A 81 1.98 -7.36 4.84
C LYS A 81 1.01 -6.96 3.73
N ASN A 82 0.85 -5.67 3.45
CA ASN A 82 -0.08 -5.19 2.43
C ASN A 82 0.41 -5.50 1.00
N PHE A 83 1.72 -5.39 0.72
CA PHE A 83 2.28 -5.85 -0.55
C PHE A 83 2.05 -7.35 -0.78
N LEU A 84 2.28 -8.16 0.27
CA LEU A 84 2.03 -9.60 0.23
C LEU A 84 0.55 -9.94 0.06
N SER A 85 -0.36 -9.20 0.70
CA SER A 85 -1.80 -9.35 0.47
C SER A 85 -2.16 -9.11 -1.00
N TYR A 86 -1.62 -8.05 -1.62
CA TYR A 86 -1.85 -7.79 -3.04
C TYR A 86 -1.38 -8.94 -3.93
N VAL A 87 -0.12 -9.39 -3.79
CA VAL A 87 0.37 -10.49 -4.64
C VAL A 87 -0.36 -11.81 -4.37
N LYS A 88 -0.76 -12.09 -3.13
CA LYS A 88 -1.55 -13.28 -2.79
C LYS A 88 -2.91 -13.26 -3.48
N ASP A 89 -3.62 -12.13 -3.40
CA ASP A 89 -4.98 -12.01 -3.92
C ASP A 89 -5.01 -11.90 -5.46
N ALA A 90 -4.05 -11.17 -6.05
CA ALA A 90 -4.08 -10.81 -7.47
C ALA A 90 -3.21 -11.71 -8.37
N ALA A 91 -2.18 -12.38 -7.83
CA ALA A 91 -1.32 -13.26 -8.61
C ALA A 91 -1.72 -14.74 -8.53
N GLY A 92 -2.66 -15.09 -7.64
CA GLY A 92 -3.12 -16.46 -7.44
C GLY A 92 -1.98 -17.44 -7.17
N ASP A 93 -1.92 -18.53 -7.94
CA ASP A 93 -0.95 -19.61 -7.76
C ASP A 93 0.51 -19.21 -8.04
N ALA A 94 0.75 -18.02 -8.61
CA ALA A 94 2.10 -17.51 -8.79
C ALA A 94 2.78 -17.16 -7.46
N TRP A 95 2.01 -16.94 -6.37
CA TRP A 95 2.53 -16.66 -5.04
C TRP A 95 2.07 -17.73 -4.02
N SER A 96 2.97 -18.66 -3.69
CA SER A 96 2.66 -19.78 -2.79
C SER A 96 2.80 -19.44 -1.30
N TYR A 97 3.48 -18.34 -0.95
CA TYR A 97 3.75 -18.01 0.45
C TYR A 97 2.53 -17.42 1.17
N GLU A 98 2.55 -17.51 2.49
CA GLU A 98 1.55 -16.92 3.35
C GLU A 98 1.79 -15.43 3.57
N VAL A 99 0.69 -14.69 3.77
CA VAL A 99 0.74 -13.26 4.06
C VAL A 99 1.20 -13.04 5.50
N GLY A 100 2.19 -12.18 5.69
CA GLY A 100 2.72 -11.85 7.01
C GLY A 100 3.45 -10.50 7.03
N GLU A 101 3.85 -10.07 8.22
CA GLU A 101 4.67 -8.86 8.38
C GLU A 101 6.14 -9.09 8.10
N ASN A 102 6.59 -10.34 8.14
CA ASN A 102 7.94 -10.76 7.77
C ASN A 102 7.97 -11.15 6.29
N TRP A 103 9.10 -10.91 5.64
CA TRP A 103 9.35 -11.44 4.30
C TRP A 103 9.40 -12.98 4.33
N PRO A 104 8.75 -13.71 3.41
CA PRO A 104 8.49 -15.14 3.59
C PRO A 104 9.47 -16.07 2.87
N ASN A 105 10.43 -15.55 2.11
CA ASN A 105 11.42 -16.33 1.37
C ASN A 105 12.83 -15.73 1.50
N GLU A 106 13.81 -16.37 0.88
CA GLU A 106 15.24 -15.95 0.91
C GLU A 106 15.66 -15.20 -0.38
N VAL A 107 14.70 -14.78 -1.21
CA VAL A 107 14.99 -14.11 -2.50
C VAL A 107 15.35 -12.65 -2.26
N GLY A 108 16.54 -12.28 -2.74
CA GLY A 108 17.00 -10.90 -2.76
C GLY A 108 17.70 -10.47 -1.46
N GLN A 109 17.65 -9.18 -1.17
CA GLN A 109 18.33 -8.55 -0.05
C GLN A 109 17.34 -7.86 0.88
N GLY A 110 17.44 -8.18 2.18
CA GLY A 110 16.71 -7.48 3.23
C GLY A 110 17.32 -6.14 3.59
N ALA A 111 16.50 -5.09 3.69
CA ALA A 111 16.87 -3.78 4.18
C ALA A 111 15.90 -3.29 5.25
N LYS A 112 16.43 -2.57 6.26
CA LYS A 112 15.65 -2.16 7.43
C LYS A 112 14.86 -0.89 7.14
N GLY A 113 13.55 -0.92 7.40
CA GLY A 113 12.67 0.23 7.21
C GLY A 113 12.48 0.62 5.73
N THR A 114 11.53 1.52 5.47
CA THR A 114 11.25 2.01 4.12
C THR A 114 12.45 2.74 3.50
N SER A 115 13.13 3.59 4.28
CA SER A 115 14.30 4.33 3.81
C SER A 115 15.49 3.41 3.49
N GLY A 116 15.66 2.32 4.24
CA GLY A 116 16.66 1.30 3.93
C GLY A 116 16.39 0.64 2.60
N VAL A 117 15.15 0.19 2.35
CA VAL A 117 14.75 -0.40 1.06
C VAL A 117 15.01 0.56 -0.10
N ILE A 118 14.55 1.82 0.01
CA ILE A 118 14.77 2.84 -1.03
C ILE A 118 16.25 3.06 -1.30
N SER A 119 17.06 3.22 -0.24
CA SER A 119 18.49 3.43 -0.40
C SER A 119 19.18 2.23 -1.06
N THR A 120 18.82 1.01 -0.68
CA THR A 120 19.39 -0.21 -1.29
C THR A 120 19.00 -0.34 -2.77
N VAL A 121 17.76 -0.03 -3.15
CA VAL A 121 17.34 0.01 -4.56
C VAL A 121 18.14 1.07 -5.33
N GLN A 122 18.35 2.25 -4.76
CA GLN A 122 19.11 3.31 -5.44
C GLN A 122 20.60 2.97 -5.67
N GLN A 123 21.19 2.10 -4.84
CA GLN A 123 22.63 1.85 -4.84
C GLN A 123 23.12 0.94 -5.99
N ALA A 124 22.24 0.15 -6.60
CA ALA A 124 22.64 -0.80 -7.64
C ALA A 124 21.66 -0.80 -8.81
N ASP A 125 22.23 -0.93 -10.01
CA ASP A 125 21.50 -1.15 -11.25
C ASP A 125 20.88 -2.56 -11.25
N GLY A 126 19.66 -2.68 -11.77
CA GLY A 126 18.92 -3.94 -11.83
C GLY A 126 18.13 -4.27 -10.57
N THR A 127 18.03 -3.36 -9.59
CA THR A 127 17.28 -3.62 -8.36
C THR A 127 15.79 -3.31 -8.50
N ILE A 128 14.96 -4.03 -7.74
CA ILE A 128 13.51 -3.82 -7.61
C ILE A 128 13.09 -4.03 -6.16
N GLY A 129 12.16 -3.23 -5.66
CA GLY A 129 11.64 -3.36 -4.30
C GLY A 129 10.24 -2.77 -4.17
N TYR A 130 9.73 -2.75 -2.94
CA TYR A 130 8.45 -2.12 -2.62
C TYR A 130 8.61 -1.16 -1.44
N ALA A 131 7.94 -0.01 -1.51
CA ALA A 131 8.04 1.03 -0.50
C ALA A 131 6.76 1.86 -0.43
N ASP A 132 6.58 2.57 0.68
CA ASP A 132 5.60 3.66 0.72
C ASP A 132 5.91 4.64 -0.42
N ALA A 133 4.90 4.97 -1.23
CA ALA A 133 5.06 5.74 -2.45
C ALA A 133 5.65 7.14 -2.21
N SER A 134 5.44 7.74 -1.03
CA SER A 134 6.03 9.04 -0.66
C SER A 134 7.56 9.02 -0.67
N GLN A 135 8.18 7.84 -0.58
CA GLN A 135 9.62 7.64 -0.57
C GLN A 135 10.19 7.17 -1.92
N ALA A 136 9.37 6.97 -2.95
CA ALA A 136 9.83 6.49 -4.25
C ALA A 136 10.85 7.44 -4.92
N GLY A 137 10.73 8.74 -4.68
CA GLY A 137 11.70 9.75 -5.11
C GLY A 137 11.90 9.78 -6.63
N GLU A 138 13.13 9.53 -7.07
CA GLU A 138 13.55 9.58 -8.48
C GLU A 138 13.65 8.19 -9.13
N LEU A 139 13.29 7.13 -8.41
CA LEU A 139 13.28 5.76 -8.95
C LEU A 139 12.19 5.59 -10.02
N GLY A 140 12.40 4.62 -10.91
CA GLY A 140 11.32 4.13 -11.75
C GLY A 140 10.28 3.38 -10.92
N THR A 141 9.04 3.32 -11.38
CA THR A 141 7.96 2.61 -10.66
C THR A 141 7.11 1.73 -11.56
N VAL A 142 6.45 0.72 -11.01
CA VAL A 142 5.57 -0.15 -11.79
C VAL A 142 4.17 0.46 -11.90
N ALA A 143 3.69 0.60 -13.14
CA ALA A 143 2.27 0.75 -13.41
C ALA A 143 1.64 -0.64 -13.43
N VAL A 144 0.71 -0.89 -12.51
CA VAL A 144 0.17 -2.22 -12.28
C VAL A 144 -1.05 -2.46 -13.16
N LYS A 145 -1.20 -3.69 -13.65
CA LYS A 145 -2.37 -4.05 -14.46
C LYS A 145 -3.66 -4.05 -13.63
N VAL A 146 -4.68 -3.35 -14.12
CA VAL A 146 -6.01 -3.22 -13.51
C VAL A 146 -7.05 -3.36 -14.62
N GLY A 147 -7.77 -4.48 -14.63
CA GLY A 147 -8.56 -4.88 -15.79
C GLY A 147 -7.69 -4.96 -17.06
N ASN A 148 -7.96 -4.09 -18.03
CA ASN A 148 -7.22 -4.01 -19.30
C ASN A 148 -6.19 -2.87 -19.35
N ASP A 149 -6.16 -2.00 -18.35
CA ASP A 149 -5.28 -0.83 -18.30
C ASP A 149 -4.09 -1.08 -17.37
N TYR A 150 -3.05 -0.25 -17.48
CA TYR A 150 -1.97 -0.17 -16.48
C TYR A 150 -2.08 1.16 -15.74
N VAL A 151 -2.08 1.08 -14.41
CA VAL A 151 -2.32 2.21 -13.53
C VAL A 151 -1.04 2.50 -12.74
N PRO A 152 -0.37 3.65 -12.94
CA PRO A 152 0.70 4.07 -12.06
C PRO A 152 0.14 4.38 -10.66
N PHE A 153 0.98 4.29 -9.64
CA PHE A 153 0.55 4.71 -8.31
C PHE A 153 0.23 6.22 -8.31
N SER A 154 -0.79 6.61 -7.55
CA SER A 154 -1.02 8.00 -7.14
C SER A 154 -1.89 8.01 -5.89
N SER A 155 -1.88 9.12 -5.17
CA SER A 155 -2.74 9.32 -4.00
C SER A 155 -4.22 9.22 -4.38
N GLU A 156 -4.61 9.74 -5.54
CA GLU A 156 -5.97 9.66 -6.06
C GLU A 156 -6.34 8.23 -6.47
N ALA A 157 -5.43 7.51 -7.14
CA ALA A 157 -5.65 6.13 -7.55
C ALA A 157 -5.79 5.18 -6.35
N ALA A 158 -5.03 5.42 -5.27
CA ALA A 158 -5.13 4.70 -4.02
C ALA A 158 -6.45 5.02 -3.28
N ALA A 159 -6.85 6.28 -3.22
CA ALA A 159 -8.16 6.65 -2.66
C ALA A 159 -9.30 5.95 -3.41
N LYS A 160 -9.19 5.88 -4.74
CA LYS A 160 -10.20 5.26 -5.61
C LYS A 160 -10.41 3.77 -5.31
N VAL A 161 -9.34 2.99 -5.09
CA VAL A 161 -9.52 1.57 -4.72
C VAL A 161 -10.14 1.42 -3.34
N VAL A 162 -9.75 2.26 -2.37
CA VAL A 162 -10.31 2.22 -1.01
C VAL A 162 -11.81 2.50 -1.03
N ASP A 163 -12.24 3.49 -1.83
CA ASP A 163 -13.66 3.85 -1.97
C ASP A 163 -14.49 2.78 -2.67
N ALA A 164 -13.91 2.11 -3.66
CA ALA A 164 -14.54 1.00 -4.36
C ALA A 164 -14.58 -0.30 -3.54
N SER A 165 -13.72 -0.41 -2.51
CA SER A 165 -13.59 -1.61 -1.69
C SER A 165 -14.72 -1.74 -0.67
N PRO A 166 -15.21 -2.97 -0.42
CA PRO A 166 -16.19 -3.22 0.62
C PRO A 166 -15.59 -3.02 2.03
N LEU A 167 -16.48 -2.85 3.01
CA LEU A 167 -16.08 -3.04 4.41
C LEU A 167 -15.82 -4.53 4.67
N ASP A 168 -14.87 -4.82 5.55
CA ASP A 168 -14.57 -6.17 6.00
C ASP A 168 -15.69 -6.67 6.93
N ASP A 169 -16.47 -7.62 6.45
CA ASP A 169 -17.56 -8.24 7.18
C ASP A 169 -17.07 -9.18 8.29
N SER A 170 -15.82 -9.65 8.24
CA SER A 170 -15.20 -10.45 9.28
C SER A 170 -14.75 -9.61 10.48
N ALA A 171 -14.53 -8.30 10.27
CA ALA A 171 -14.16 -7.35 11.31
C ALA A 171 -15.37 -6.98 12.18
N LYS A 172 -15.72 -7.85 13.14
CA LYS A 172 -16.86 -7.66 14.05
C LYS A 172 -16.58 -6.61 15.14
N GLY A 173 -17.64 -5.93 15.57
CA GLY A 173 -17.62 -4.96 16.68
C GLY A 173 -18.30 -3.65 16.32
N ASP A 174 -18.96 -3.03 17.30
CA ASP A 174 -19.66 -1.76 17.09
C ASP A 174 -18.67 -0.66 16.69
N ASN A 175 -19.10 0.23 15.79
CA ASN A 175 -18.34 1.41 15.34
C ASN A 175 -17.00 1.09 14.64
N ARG A 176 -16.76 -0.18 14.29
CA ARG A 176 -15.56 -0.58 13.58
C ARG A 176 -15.70 -0.29 12.10
N VAL A 177 -14.69 0.35 11.53
CA VAL A 177 -14.58 0.57 10.09
C VAL A 177 -13.28 -0.08 9.64
N VAL A 178 -13.37 -1.24 9.01
CA VAL A 178 -12.22 -1.91 8.40
C VAL A 178 -12.54 -2.11 6.93
N ILE A 179 -11.59 -1.77 6.06
CA ILE A 179 -11.72 -1.91 4.62
C ILE A 179 -11.14 -3.27 4.22
N LYS A 180 -11.93 -4.05 3.49
CA LYS A 180 -11.45 -5.23 2.79
C LYS A 180 -11.03 -4.80 1.39
N LEU A 181 -9.77 -4.42 1.25
CA LEU A 181 -9.22 -3.93 -0.02
C LEU A 181 -9.47 -4.94 -1.16
N ASP A 182 -10.04 -4.44 -2.25
CA ASP A 182 -10.24 -5.22 -3.47
C ASP A 182 -8.98 -5.15 -4.35
N HIS A 183 -8.03 -6.04 -4.10
CA HIS A 183 -6.81 -6.16 -4.89
C HIS A 183 -7.06 -6.62 -6.33
N ASN A 184 -8.24 -7.21 -6.61
CA ASN A 184 -8.66 -7.71 -7.91
C ASN A 184 -9.57 -6.73 -8.65
N THR A 185 -9.63 -5.48 -8.18
CA THR A 185 -10.48 -4.46 -8.78
C THR A 185 -10.21 -4.29 -10.28
N THR A 186 -11.27 -4.06 -11.04
CA THR A 186 -11.20 -3.63 -12.45
C THR A 186 -11.62 -2.17 -12.61
N GLU A 187 -11.78 -1.44 -11.51
CA GLU A 187 -12.17 -0.03 -11.52
C GLU A 187 -11.08 0.80 -12.20
N LYS A 188 -11.46 1.52 -13.27
CA LYS A 188 -10.49 2.24 -14.10
C LYS A 188 -9.70 3.26 -13.29
N GLY A 189 -8.37 3.18 -13.30
CA GLY A 189 -7.51 4.14 -12.58
C GLY A 189 -7.48 3.95 -11.07
N ALA A 190 -8.04 2.85 -10.53
CA ALA A 190 -7.81 2.45 -9.16
C ALA A 190 -6.47 1.72 -9.06
N TYR A 191 -5.63 2.05 -8.08
CA TYR A 191 -4.33 1.40 -7.87
C TYR A 191 -4.43 0.42 -6.68
N PRO A 192 -4.30 -0.91 -6.88
CA PRO A 192 -4.63 -1.90 -5.85
C PRO A 192 -3.59 -2.09 -4.75
N ILE A 193 -2.31 -1.71 -4.93
CA ILE A 193 -1.30 -1.94 -3.89
C ILE A 193 -1.36 -0.79 -2.87
N VAL A 194 -2.18 -0.95 -1.84
CA VAL A 194 -2.48 0.12 -0.88
C VAL A 194 -2.31 -0.37 0.55
N LEU A 195 -1.81 0.53 1.40
CA LEU A 195 -1.86 0.40 2.84
C LEU A 195 -2.96 1.32 3.37
N VAL A 196 -3.88 0.76 4.16
CA VAL A 196 -4.79 1.52 5.01
C VAL A 196 -4.32 1.37 6.46
N SER A 197 -3.96 2.48 7.09
CA SER A 197 -3.56 2.52 8.49
C SER A 197 -4.75 2.92 9.36
N TYR A 198 -4.82 2.30 10.54
CA TYR A 198 -5.92 2.46 11.46
C TYR A 198 -5.43 2.99 12.80
N ASP A 199 -6.13 3.99 13.33
CA ASP A 199 -6.09 4.28 14.76
C ASP A 199 -7.06 3.34 15.49
N VAL A 200 -6.70 2.92 16.69
CA VAL A 200 -7.52 2.04 17.52
C VAL A 200 -8.03 2.82 18.73
N ALA A 201 -9.36 2.96 18.81
CA ALA A 201 -10.01 3.74 19.85
C ALA A 201 -10.85 2.85 20.78
N CYS A 202 -11.01 3.27 22.04
CA CYS A 202 -11.90 2.62 22.99
C CYS A 202 -13.29 3.27 22.92
N PRO A 203 -14.38 2.49 23.08
CA PRO A 203 -15.73 3.05 23.05
C PRO A 203 -16.04 3.90 24.28
N ALA A 204 -15.33 3.70 25.40
CA ALA A 204 -15.45 4.57 26.56
C ALA A 204 -14.15 4.73 27.36
N TYR A 205 -13.92 5.96 27.83
CA TYR A 205 -12.76 6.33 28.65
C TYR A 205 -13.21 6.75 30.06
N LYS A 206 -12.39 6.42 31.07
CA LYS A 206 -12.67 6.77 32.48
C LYS A 206 -12.43 8.25 32.76
N ASP A 207 -11.43 8.83 32.12
CA ASP A 207 -11.08 10.24 32.28
C ASP A 207 -11.76 11.07 31.19
N ALA A 208 -12.48 12.11 31.60
CA ALA A 208 -13.24 12.97 30.71
C ALA A 208 -12.36 13.79 29.77
N ASN A 209 -11.19 14.23 30.24
CA ASN A 209 -10.25 15.00 29.43
C ASN A 209 -9.63 14.13 28.33
N THR A 210 -9.31 12.88 28.65
CA THR A 210 -8.85 11.88 27.68
C THR A 210 -9.91 11.56 26.64
N ALA A 211 -11.17 11.34 27.07
CA ALA A 211 -12.29 11.12 26.15
C ALA A 211 -12.45 12.30 25.18
N LYS A 212 -12.39 13.53 25.70
CA LYS A 212 -12.47 14.76 24.91
C LYS A 212 -11.30 14.88 23.94
N PHE A 213 -10.07 14.64 24.39
CA PHE A 213 -8.88 14.71 23.54
C PHE A 213 -8.93 13.69 22.40
N VAL A 214 -9.22 12.42 22.71
CA VAL A 214 -9.33 11.35 21.70
C VAL A 214 -10.37 11.71 20.65
N LYS A 215 -11.56 12.16 21.06
CA LYS A 215 -12.60 12.62 20.13
C LYS A 215 -12.11 13.77 19.26
N SER A 216 -11.58 14.83 19.87
CA SER A 216 -11.13 16.01 19.14
C SER A 216 -10.00 15.69 18.16
N TRP A 217 -9.03 14.87 18.56
CA TRP A 217 -7.92 14.44 17.72
C TRP A 217 -8.42 13.61 16.53
N LEU A 218 -9.20 12.55 16.79
CA LEU A 218 -9.74 11.69 15.73
C LEU A 218 -10.62 12.49 14.76
N THR A 219 -11.50 13.35 15.27
CA THR A 219 -12.32 14.23 14.44
C THR A 219 -11.47 15.12 13.55
N TYR A 220 -10.38 15.68 14.05
CA TYR A 220 -9.47 16.50 13.25
C TYR A 220 -8.75 15.68 12.19
N VAL A 221 -8.06 14.59 12.57
CA VAL A 221 -7.23 13.83 11.60
C VAL A 221 -8.08 13.17 10.51
N THR A 222 -9.34 12.84 10.78
CA THR A 222 -10.26 12.28 9.76
C THR A 222 -11.14 13.34 9.09
N SER A 223 -10.98 14.62 9.43
CA SER A 223 -11.68 15.72 8.76
C SER A 223 -11.10 15.98 7.36
N ASP A 224 -11.81 16.77 6.56
CA ASP A 224 -11.29 17.23 5.27
C ASP A 224 -9.98 18.02 5.42
N GLU A 225 -9.91 18.91 6.42
CA GLU A 225 -8.72 19.72 6.72
C GLU A 225 -7.54 18.86 7.16
N GLY A 226 -7.77 17.91 8.07
CA GLY A 226 -6.72 17.00 8.56
C GLY A 226 -6.18 16.10 7.46
N GLN A 227 -7.06 15.54 6.63
CA GLN A 227 -6.67 14.71 5.49
C GLN A 227 -5.91 15.53 4.43
N GLN A 228 -6.33 16.78 4.16
CA GLN A 228 -5.61 17.68 3.25
C GLN A 228 -4.23 18.06 3.79
N THR A 229 -4.11 18.25 5.11
CA THR A 229 -2.82 18.51 5.78
C THR A 229 -1.89 17.31 5.62
N ALA A 230 -2.37 16.09 5.85
CA ALA A 230 -1.59 14.86 5.64
C ALA A 230 -1.20 14.65 4.17
N ALA A 231 -2.11 14.93 3.23
CA ALA A 231 -1.84 14.82 1.80
C ALA A 231 -0.73 15.78 1.37
N SER A 232 -0.78 17.03 1.85
CA SER A 232 0.19 18.05 1.49
C SER A 232 1.57 17.80 2.11
N ALA A 233 1.63 17.23 3.32
CA ALA A 233 2.87 16.99 4.05
C ALA A 233 3.55 15.66 3.67
N ALA A 234 2.77 14.62 3.38
CA ALA A 234 3.26 13.25 3.25
C ALA A 234 2.73 12.49 2.02
N GLY A 235 1.97 13.13 1.14
CA GLY A 235 1.41 12.49 -0.05
C GLY A 235 0.31 11.47 0.23
N SER A 236 -0.31 11.51 1.42
CA SER A 236 -1.40 10.59 1.76
C SER A 236 -2.55 10.69 0.77
N ALA A 237 -3.13 9.55 0.42
CA ALA A 237 -4.37 9.50 -0.34
C ALA A 237 -5.53 10.07 0.49
N PRO A 238 -6.35 10.97 -0.08
CA PRO A 238 -7.47 11.55 0.64
C PRO A 238 -8.55 10.51 0.90
N MET A 239 -9.18 10.60 2.07
CA MET A 239 -10.38 9.82 2.38
C MET A 239 -11.63 10.43 1.73
N SER A 240 -12.48 9.61 1.09
CA SER A 240 -13.73 10.12 0.55
C SER A 240 -14.69 10.64 1.60
N SER A 241 -15.60 11.51 1.16
CA SER A 241 -16.72 11.98 1.98
C SER A 241 -17.53 10.83 2.58
N SER A 242 -17.76 9.76 1.81
CA SER A 242 -18.53 8.60 2.26
C SER A 242 -17.83 7.81 3.37
N LEU A 243 -16.50 7.60 3.25
CA LEU A 243 -15.72 6.92 4.26
C LEU A 243 -15.58 7.80 5.52
N ARG A 244 -15.33 9.10 5.34
CA ARG A 244 -15.31 10.07 6.45
C ARG A 244 -16.61 10.07 7.24
N GLN A 245 -17.78 10.03 6.59
CA GLN A 245 -19.08 9.97 7.28
C GLN A 245 -19.23 8.71 8.16
N LYS A 246 -18.76 7.55 7.70
CA LYS A 246 -18.77 6.30 8.51
C LYS A 246 -17.86 6.43 9.73
N VAL A 247 -16.68 7.02 9.52
CA VAL A 247 -15.68 7.26 10.57
C VAL A 247 -16.18 8.27 11.60
N THR A 248 -16.76 9.40 11.18
CA THR A 248 -17.35 10.41 12.07
C THR A 248 -18.39 9.80 13.01
N LYS A 249 -19.32 8.98 12.49
CA LYS A 249 -20.31 8.28 13.33
C LYS A 249 -19.66 7.40 14.40
N SER A 250 -18.54 6.76 14.06
CA SER A 250 -17.79 5.89 14.97
C SER A 250 -17.11 6.70 16.08
N ILE A 251 -16.54 7.87 15.75
CA ILE A 251 -15.91 8.78 16.71
C ILE A 251 -16.94 9.41 17.66
N GLU A 252 -18.10 9.82 17.13
CA GLU A 252 -19.19 10.41 17.92
C GLU A 252 -19.70 9.46 19.01
N ALA A 253 -19.69 8.14 18.73
CA ALA A 253 -20.12 7.10 19.63
C ALA A 253 -19.22 6.89 20.86
N ILE A 254 -18.00 7.45 20.88
CA ILE A 254 -17.11 7.38 22.05
C ILE A 254 -17.78 8.05 23.26
N LYS A 255 -17.66 7.47 24.44
CA LYS A 255 -18.29 8.02 25.67
C LYS A 255 -17.26 8.33 26.74
N THR A 256 -17.62 9.26 27.62
CA THR A 256 -17.00 9.36 28.94
C THR A 256 -17.78 8.47 29.90
N LYS A 257 -17.08 7.74 30.77
CA LYS A 257 -17.70 7.00 31.87
C LYS A 257 -17.92 7.87 33.09
#